data_AF-A0A069DR77-F1
#
_entry.id   AF-A0A069DR77-F1
#
_cell.length_a   1.000
_cell.length_b   1.000
_cell.length_c   1.000
_cell.angle_alpha   90.00
_cell.angle_beta   90.00
_cell.angle_gamma   90.00
#
_symmetry.space_group_name_H-M   'P 1'
#
loop_
_entity.id
_entity.type
_entity.pdbx_description
1 polymer ?
#
loop_
_entity_poly.entity_id
_entity_poly.type
_entity_poly.pdbx_seq_one_letter_code
_entity_poly.pdbx_strand_id
1 'polypeptide(L)'
;MVKLTPELIQQALQYINPIRDRELDLRGYKIPVIENLGATLDQFDTIDLSDNDIRKLDGFPLLKRLKSVLLNNNRIVRISDQLGTCLPNLDTLILTGNMIQDLTDIDPLTSLPKLVSLSLMHCPVVTKPHYREYVAFKLPNLRLLDFRKIRQKEKEEAITLFKSKKGRELQREIVSKKGKTFVPGGALPKGTPQKGSAKKQPTGPSKDELWKIRQAISRATSLEEVERLNRMLQSGQFSLKESKKQKNGRAKRFEEAEEEEDEENEEMET
;
A
#
# COMPACT_ATOMS: atom_id res chain seq x y z
N MET A 1 7.98 20.02 -0.58
CA MET A 1 7.92 18.80 0.25
C MET A 1 9.36 18.42 0.54
N VAL A 2 9.78 18.41 1.80
CA VAL A 2 11.19 18.19 2.19
C VAL A 2 11.37 16.70 2.47
N LYS A 3 12.40 16.09 1.90
CA LYS A 3 12.74 14.69 2.21
C LYS A 3 13.47 14.63 3.54
N LEU A 4 13.26 13.55 4.31
CA LEU A 4 14.02 13.31 5.53
C LEU A 4 15.38 12.74 5.17
N THR A 5 16.37 13.61 4.92
CA THR A 5 17.73 13.17 4.53
C THR A 5 18.64 13.02 5.76
N PRO A 6 19.74 12.27 5.65
CA PRO A 6 20.76 12.21 6.70
C PRO A 6 21.31 13.58 7.11
N GLU A 7 21.49 14.49 6.16
CA GLU A 7 21.99 15.85 6.39
C GLU A 7 21.00 16.66 7.24
N LEU A 8 19.70 16.54 6.95
CA LEU A 8 18.64 17.17 7.75
C LEU A 8 18.69 16.65 9.19
N ILE A 9 18.86 15.35 9.39
CA ILE A 9 18.94 14.73 10.72
C ILE A 9 20.15 15.25 11.50
N GLN A 10 21.30 15.41 10.84
CA GLN A 10 22.53 15.91 11.49
C GLN A 10 22.43 17.39 11.87
N GLN A 11 21.72 18.19 11.06
CA GLN A 11 21.54 19.63 11.28
C GLN A 11 20.37 19.96 12.23
N ALA A 12 19.46 19.01 12.42
CA ALA A 12 18.31 19.17 13.30
C ALA A 12 18.73 19.41 14.76
N LEU A 13 17.87 20.12 15.50
CA LEU A 13 18.12 20.46 16.89
C LEU A 13 18.09 19.19 17.75
N GLN A 14 19.10 19.06 18.62
CA GLN A 14 19.28 17.91 19.50
C GLN A 14 19.52 18.42 20.91
N TYR A 15 18.74 17.94 21.88
CA TYR A 15 18.82 18.42 23.26
C TYR A 15 18.38 17.36 24.27
N ILE A 16 18.59 17.66 25.55
CA ILE A 16 17.99 16.88 26.64
C ILE A 16 16.65 17.53 26.99
N ASN A 17 15.56 16.79 26.81
CA ASN A 17 14.22 17.30 27.06
C ASN A 17 13.91 17.37 28.59
N PRO A 18 12.77 17.96 29.01
CA PRO A 18 12.43 18.12 30.43
C PRO A 18 12.31 16.81 31.23
N ILE A 19 12.08 15.67 30.58
CA ILE A 19 12.06 14.34 31.23
C ILE A 19 13.42 13.64 31.21
N ARG A 20 14.48 14.36 30.80
CA ARG A 20 15.89 13.92 30.72
C ARG A 20 16.19 12.89 29.62
N ASP A 21 15.35 12.82 28.60
CA ASP A 21 15.60 12.00 27.42
C ASP A 21 16.40 12.80 26.38
N ARG A 22 17.26 12.11 25.61
CA ARG A 22 17.87 12.69 24.41
C ARG A 22 16.81 12.79 23.32
N GLU A 23 16.50 14.01 22.91
CA GLU A 23 15.46 14.30 21.93
C GLU A 23 16.05 14.87 20.65
N LEU A 24 15.57 14.34 19.52
CA LEU A 24 15.79 14.87 18.18
C LEU A 24 14.53 15.60 17.72
N ASP A 25 14.66 16.89 17.40
CA ASP A 25 13.56 17.74 16.94
C ASP A 25 13.52 17.83 15.41
N LEU A 26 12.53 17.17 14.83
CA LEU A 26 12.21 17.19 13.40
C LEU A 26 10.84 17.85 13.15
N ARG A 27 10.43 18.80 13.99
CA ARG A 27 9.13 19.47 13.85
C ARG A 27 9.08 20.39 12.63
N GLY A 28 7.93 20.48 11.97
CA GLY A 28 7.62 21.56 11.02
C GLY A 28 8.34 21.51 9.67
N TYR A 29 9.08 20.44 9.35
CA TYR A 29 9.83 20.35 8.10
C TYR A 29 8.98 19.95 6.87
N LYS A 30 7.68 19.69 7.04
CA LYS A 30 6.78 19.18 5.97
C LYS A 30 7.29 17.87 5.37
N ILE A 31 7.80 16.99 6.23
CA ILE A 31 8.29 15.66 5.89
C ILE A 31 7.10 14.78 5.48
N PRO A 32 7.11 14.15 4.29
CA PRO A 32 6.00 13.31 3.83
C PRO A 32 6.13 11.84 4.25
N VAL A 33 7.35 11.38 4.48
CA VAL A 33 7.73 9.98 4.64
C VAL A 33 8.86 9.90 5.65
N ILE A 34 8.77 8.93 6.57
CA ILE A 34 9.84 8.61 7.50
C ILE A 34 10.85 7.74 6.75
N GLU A 35 12.08 8.20 6.64
CA GLU A 35 13.17 7.50 5.96
C GLU A 35 14.51 7.94 6.56
N ASN A 36 15.59 7.23 6.26
CA ASN A 36 16.97 7.58 6.64
C ASN A 36 17.24 7.79 8.14
N LEU A 37 16.33 7.37 9.02
CA LEU A 37 16.54 7.43 10.47
C LEU A 37 17.71 6.57 10.96
N GLY A 38 18.35 5.76 10.10
CA GLY A 38 19.60 5.09 10.44
C GLY A 38 20.75 6.08 10.72
N ALA A 39 20.68 7.29 10.16
CA ALA A 39 21.60 8.38 10.42
C ALA A 39 21.58 8.87 11.88
N THR A 40 20.54 8.52 12.65
CA THR A 40 20.45 8.83 14.09
C THR A 40 21.36 7.98 14.96
N LEU A 41 21.91 6.88 14.40
CA LEU A 41 22.79 5.94 15.08
C LEU A 41 22.24 5.40 16.41
N ASP A 42 20.91 5.30 16.54
CA ASP A 42 20.20 4.82 17.74
C ASP A 42 20.59 5.58 19.04
N GLN A 43 20.88 6.87 18.92
CA GLN A 43 21.37 7.70 20.03
C GLN A 43 20.28 8.42 20.83
N PHE A 44 19.05 8.48 20.31
CA PHE A 44 17.94 9.23 20.89
C PHE A 44 16.94 8.35 21.64
N ASP A 45 16.44 8.87 22.74
CA ASP A 45 15.35 8.28 23.52
C ASP A 45 13.99 8.76 23.00
N THR A 46 13.93 10.00 22.49
CA THR A 46 12.72 10.61 21.91
C THR A 46 13.01 11.17 20.51
N ILE A 47 12.08 10.97 19.58
CA ILE A 47 12.08 11.67 18.28
C ILE A 47 10.76 12.42 18.15
N ASP A 48 10.85 13.73 17.90
CA ASP A 48 9.68 14.56 17.63
C ASP A 48 9.53 14.84 16.14
N LEU A 49 8.45 14.34 15.56
CA LEU A 49 8.05 14.50 14.16
C LEU A 49 6.74 15.28 14.03
N SER A 50 6.38 16.08 15.03
CA SER A 50 5.14 16.86 15.04
C SER A 50 5.09 17.89 13.90
N ASP A 51 3.87 18.25 13.47
CA ASP A 51 3.63 19.27 12.44
C ASP A 51 4.32 18.97 11.10
N ASN A 52 4.26 17.71 10.68
CA ASN A 52 4.74 17.24 9.37
C ASN A 52 3.58 16.72 8.50
N ASP A 53 3.88 16.22 7.31
CA ASP A 53 2.91 15.73 6.33
C ASP A 53 2.94 14.18 6.20
N ILE A 54 3.39 13.49 7.26
CA ILE A 54 3.62 12.04 7.25
C ILE A 54 2.29 11.29 7.09
N ARG A 55 2.21 10.38 6.12
CA ARG A 55 0.98 9.62 5.82
C ARG A 55 0.93 8.20 6.35
N LYS A 56 2.09 7.62 6.63
CA LYS A 56 2.23 6.24 7.08
C LYS A 56 3.26 6.18 8.20
N LEU A 57 2.93 5.44 9.26
CA LEU A 57 3.85 5.16 10.34
C LEU A 57 4.65 3.90 10.00
N ASP A 58 5.74 4.10 9.25
CA ASP A 58 6.68 3.06 8.82
C ASP A 58 8.09 3.64 8.63
N GLY A 59 8.99 2.93 7.94
CA GLY A 59 10.30 3.47 7.54
C GLY A 59 11.35 3.58 8.65
N PHE A 60 11.04 3.15 9.87
CA PHE A 60 12.02 3.07 10.96
C PHE A 60 13.02 1.93 10.73
N PRO A 61 14.33 2.18 10.91
CA PRO A 61 15.31 1.11 11.09
C PRO A 61 15.15 0.49 12.48
N LEU A 62 16.00 -0.49 12.81
CA LEU A 62 16.07 -1.02 14.17
C LEU A 62 16.64 0.06 15.11
N LEU A 63 15.79 0.59 15.99
CA LEU A 63 16.15 1.58 17.03
C LEU A 63 15.80 0.99 18.39
N LYS A 64 16.81 0.49 19.11
CA LYS A 64 16.64 -0.15 20.42
C LYS A 64 16.56 0.88 21.54
N ARG A 65 17.13 2.06 21.36
CA ARG A 65 17.12 3.10 22.39
C ARG A 65 15.83 3.89 22.40
N LEU A 66 15.19 4.06 21.24
CA LEU A 66 14.00 4.88 21.08
C LEU A 66 12.83 4.38 21.95
N LYS A 67 12.32 5.25 22.81
CA LYS A 67 11.21 4.99 23.75
C LYS A 67 9.96 5.79 23.39
N SER A 68 10.15 7.02 22.92
CA SER A 68 9.06 7.96 22.66
C SER A 68 9.09 8.48 21.22
N VAL A 69 7.93 8.45 20.57
CA VAL A 69 7.74 9.06 19.25
C VAL A 69 6.55 10.01 19.29
N LEU A 70 6.80 11.27 18.97
CA LEU A 70 5.79 12.32 18.95
C LEU A 70 5.44 12.64 17.49
N LEU A 71 4.17 12.47 17.11
CA LEU A 71 3.67 12.62 15.74
C LEU A 71 2.42 13.49 15.73
N ASN A 72 2.39 14.55 16.55
CA ASN A 72 1.24 15.44 16.59
C ASN A 72 1.01 16.07 15.22
N ASN A 73 -0.25 16.31 14.85
CA ASN A 73 -0.64 17.07 13.65
C ASN A 73 0.04 16.58 12.37
N ASN A 74 -0.05 15.28 12.11
CA ASN A 74 0.40 14.65 10.86
C ASN A 74 -0.81 14.13 10.06
N ARG A 75 -0.57 13.43 8.97
CA ARG A 75 -1.63 12.86 8.10
C ARG A 75 -1.64 11.34 8.14
N ILE A 76 -1.25 10.72 9.25
CA ILE A 76 -1.10 9.27 9.33
C ILE A 76 -2.45 8.60 9.18
N VAL A 77 -2.57 7.73 8.16
CA VAL A 77 -3.76 6.91 7.91
C VAL A 77 -3.48 5.43 8.21
N ARG A 78 -2.21 5.00 8.08
CA ARG A 78 -1.83 3.59 8.22
C ARG A 78 -0.60 3.41 9.10
N ILE A 79 -0.59 2.31 9.84
CA ILE A 79 0.51 1.89 10.69
C ILE A 79 1.08 0.57 10.13
N SER A 80 2.40 0.42 10.13
CA SER A 80 3.08 -0.80 9.68
C SER A 80 2.97 -1.93 10.70
N ASP A 81 2.75 -3.16 10.23
CA ASP A 81 2.78 -4.39 11.05
C ASP A 81 4.19 -4.72 11.57
N GLN A 82 5.25 -4.14 10.96
CA GLN A 82 6.65 -4.36 11.33
C GLN A 82 7.16 -3.37 12.38
N LEU A 83 6.29 -2.52 12.94
CA LEU A 83 6.74 -1.48 13.87
C LEU A 83 7.38 -2.08 15.13
N GLY A 84 6.84 -3.20 15.65
CA GLY A 84 7.40 -3.92 16.79
C GLY A 84 8.81 -4.48 16.58
N THR A 85 9.15 -4.87 15.34
CA THR A 85 10.51 -5.36 15.03
C THR A 85 11.52 -4.22 14.90
N CYS A 86 11.08 -3.05 14.44
CA CYS A 86 11.95 -1.88 14.29
C CYS A 86 12.13 -1.13 15.62
N LEU A 87 11.07 -1.03 16.42
CA LEU A 87 11.02 -0.24 17.66
C LEU A 87 10.67 -1.12 18.88
N PRO A 88 11.54 -2.08 19.25
CA PRO A 88 11.23 -3.08 20.27
C PRO A 88 11.01 -2.50 21.68
N ASN A 89 11.53 -1.29 21.94
CA ASN A 89 11.48 -0.65 23.26
C ASN A 89 10.59 0.60 23.31
N LEU A 90 9.77 0.84 22.28
CA LEU A 90 8.84 1.95 22.26
C LEU A 90 7.80 1.81 23.37
N ASP A 91 7.72 2.81 24.24
CA ASP A 91 6.77 2.88 25.36
C ASP A 91 5.69 3.95 25.16
N THR A 92 5.99 5.02 24.40
CA THR A 92 5.12 6.18 24.25
C THR A 92 4.98 6.53 22.77
N LEU A 93 3.73 6.53 22.30
CA LEU A 93 3.38 6.89 20.93
C LEU A 93 2.26 7.92 20.94
N ILE A 94 2.56 9.13 20.48
CA ILE A 94 1.59 10.23 20.43
C ILE A 94 1.20 10.47 18.97
N LEU A 95 -0.05 10.14 18.63
CA LEU A 95 -0.65 10.27 17.29
C LEU A 95 -1.78 11.30 17.28
N THR A 96 -1.74 12.28 18.17
CA THR A 96 -2.80 13.30 18.27
C THR A 96 -2.93 14.10 16.97
N GLY A 97 -4.15 14.32 16.49
CA GLY A 97 -4.41 15.10 15.27
C GLY A 97 -3.99 14.40 13.97
N ASN A 98 -4.08 13.07 13.91
CA ASN A 98 -3.84 12.28 12.69
C ASN A 98 -5.15 11.79 12.05
N MET A 99 -5.03 11.04 10.94
CA MET A 99 -6.15 10.61 10.10
C MET A 99 -6.43 9.11 10.22
N ILE A 100 -6.26 8.54 11.41
CA ILE A 100 -6.60 7.13 11.68
C ILE A 100 -8.11 7.02 11.78
N GLN A 101 -8.71 6.22 10.89
CA GLN A 101 -10.16 6.18 10.70
C GLN A 101 -10.82 5.00 11.39
N ASP A 102 -10.28 3.79 11.21
CA ASP A 102 -10.95 2.57 11.67
C ASP A 102 -10.21 1.90 12.82
N LEU A 103 -10.96 1.19 13.67
CA LEU A 103 -10.41 0.48 14.83
C LEU A 103 -9.34 -0.55 14.42
N THR A 104 -9.53 -1.19 13.27
CA THR A 104 -8.56 -2.16 12.72
C THR A 104 -7.25 -1.52 12.24
N ASP A 105 -7.17 -0.20 12.07
CA ASP A 105 -5.92 0.47 11.74
C ASP A 105 -4.97 0.57 12.94
N ILE A 106 -5.49 0.30 14.15
CA ILE A 106 -4.75 0.25 15.41
C ILE A 106 -4.13 -1.14 15.64
N ASP A 107 -4.67 -2.19 15.01
CA ASP A 107 -4.20 -3.58 15.17
C ASP A 107 -2.68 -3.76 14.99
N PRO A 108 -1.98 -3.07 14.06
CA PRO A 108 -0.52 -3.18 13.94
C PRO A 108 0.24 -2.81 15.22
N LEU A 109 -0.32 -1.96 16.09
CA LEU A 109 0.28 -1.56 17.36
C LEU A 109 0.37 -2.72 18.36
N THR A 110 -0.38 -3.82 18.17
CA THR A 110 -0.24 -5.02 19.02
C THR A 110 1.14 -5.66 18.90
N SER A 111 1.89 -5.35 17.84
CA SER A 111 3.28 -5.79 17.67
C SER A 111 4.26 -5.14 18.65
N LEU A 112 3.88 -4.03 19.30
CA LEU A 112 4.75 -3.28 20.22
C LEU A 112 4.64 -3.85 21.64
N PRO A 113 5.66 -4.59 22.14
CA PRO A 113 5.54 -5.30 23.40
C PRO A 113 5.55 -4.37 24.62
N LYS A 114 6.23 -3.23 24.52
CA LYS A 114 6.45 -2.28 25.63
C LYS A 114 5.58 -1.03 25.58
N LEU A 115 4.62 -0.95 24.66
CA LEU A 115 3.78 0.24 24.53
C LEU A 115 2.90 0.42 25.78
N VAL A 116 3.11 1.54 26.48
CA VAL A 116 2.46 1.89 27.75
C VAL A 116 1.56 3.11 27.62
N SER A 117 1.92 4.07 26.76
CA SER A 117 1.21 5.32 26.56
C SER A 117 0.88 5.52 25.08
N LEU A 118 -0.41 5.72 24.79
CA LEU A 118 -0.92 5.97 23.44
C LEU A 118 -1.89 7.16 23.48
N SER A 119 -1.74 8.09 22.54
CA SER A 119 -2.74 9.14 22.31
C SER A 119 -3.19 9.11 20.87
N LEU A 120 -4.49 8.97 20.65
CA LEU A 120 -5.17 9.05 19.35
C LEU A 120 -6.19 10.21 19.34
N MET A 121 -6.11 11.13 20.30
CA MET A 121 -7.00 12.28 20.37
C MET A 121 -7.03 13.04 19.03
N HIS A 122 -8.20 13.60 18.70
CA HIS A 122 -8.42 14.29 17.44
C HIS A 122 -8.21 13.42 16.17
N CYS A 123 -8.15 12.09 16.30
CA CYS A 123 -8.30 11.18 15.17
C CYS A 123 -9.78 10.78 14.98
N PRO A 124 -10.25 10.55 13.74
CA PRO A 124 -11.63 10.10 13.49
C PRO A 124 -12.01 8.80 14.22
N VAL A 125 -11.04 7.91 14.47
CA VAL A 125 -11.26 6.63 15.17
C VAL A 125 -11.84 6.79 16.58
N VAL A 126 -11.59 7.91 17.25
CA VAL A 126 -12.06 8.17 18.63
C VAL A 126 -13.59 8.24 18.69
N THR A 127 -14.24 8.60 17.59
CA THR A 127 -15.72 8.70 17.50
C THR A 127 -16.40 7.34 17.30
N LYS A 128 -15.64 6.27 17.05
CA LYS A 128 -16.20 4.94 16.77
C LYS A 128 -16.75 4.31 18.05
N PRO A 129 -17.86 3.55 17.96
CA PRO A 129 -18.41 2.85 19.11
C PRO A 129 -17.40 1.80 19.63
N HIS A 130 -17.37 1.63 20.95
CA HIS A 130 -16.44 0.71 21.64
C HIS A 130 -14.96 0.99 21.38
N TYR A 131 -14.58 2.20 20.97
CA TYR A 131 -13.18 2.55 20.70
C TYR A 131 -12.26 2.24 21.89
N ARG A 132 -12.64 2.72 23.07
CA ARG A 132 -11.78 2.63 24.25
C ARG A 132 -11.62 1.18 24.72
N GLU A 133 -12.72 0.43 24.76
CA GLU A 133 -12.75 -0.98 25.10
C GLU A 133 -11.98 -1.81 24.07
N TYR A 134 -12.10 -1.49 22.79
CA TYR A 134 -11.37 -2.19 21.72
C TYR A 134 -9.87 -2.02 21.86
N VAL A 135 -9.40 -0.78 22.10
CA VAL A 135 -7.98 -0.50 22.33
C VAL A 135 -7.48 -1.19 23.59
N ALA A 136 -8.23 -1.11 24.70
CA ALA A 136 -7.87 -1.79 25.95
C ALA A 136 -7.81 -3.32 25.81
N PHE A 137 -8.68 -3.90 24.98
CA PHE A 137 -8.67 -5.34 24.68
C PHE A 137 -7.49 -5.75 23.80
N LYS A 138 -7.18 -4.98 22.75
CA LYS A 138 -6.11 -5.28 21.80
C LYS A 138 -4.71 -5.02 22.37
N LEU A 139 -4.57 -3.99 23.19
CA LEU A 139 -3.30 -3.56 23.79
C LEU A 139 -3.33 -3.77 25.32
N PRO A 140 -3.17 -5.01 25.81
CA PRO A 140 -3.31 -5.30 27.24
C PRO A 140 -2.26 -4.61 28.12
N ASN A 141 -1.07 -4.33 27.57
CA ASN A 141 0.03 -3.65 28.28
C ASN A 141 -0.17 -2.14 28.41
N LEU A 142 -1.11 -1.56 27.66
CA LEU A 142 -1.36 -0.12 27.67
C LEU A 142 -1.89 0.33 29.03
N ARG A 143 -1.32 1.42 29.58
CA ARG A 143 -1.72 1.99 30.87
C ARG A 143 -2.38 3.35 30.71
N LEU A 144 -1.95 4.13 29.71
CA LEU A 144 -2.47 5.45 29.42
C LEU A 144 -3.00 5.49 27.99
N LEU A 145 -4.28 5.86 27.85
CA LEU A 145 -4.92 6.07 26.55
C LEU A 145 -5.57 7.45 26.55
N ASP A 146 -5.19 8.28 25.59
CA ASP A 146 -5.68 9.66 25.44
C ASP A 146 -5.49 10.47 26.74
N PHE A 147 -4.29 10.34 27.32
CA PHE A 147 -3.91 10.93 28.61
C PHE A 147 -4.80 10.52 29.80
N ARG A 148 -5.62 9.47 29.64
CA ARG A 148 -6.46 8.91 30.69
C ARG A 148 -6.04 7.50 31.04
N LYS A 149 -5.81 7.26 32.33
CA LYS A 149 -5.42 5.94 32.85
C LYS A 149 -6.50 4.91 32.53
N ILE A 150 -6.10 3.79 31.92
CA ILE A 150 -6.97 2.63 31.76
C ILE A 150 -7.00 1.90 33.10
N ARG A 151 -8.19 1.79 33.69
CA ARG A 151 -8.37 1.11 34.98
C ARG A 151 -8.48 -0.40 34.75
N GLN A 152 -8.10 -1.18 35.77
CA GLN A 152 -8.15 -2.63 35.68
C GLN A 152 -9.57 -3.17 35.41
N LYS A 153 -10.57 -2.58 36.07
CA LYS A 153 -12.00 -2.87 35.82
C LYS A 153 -12.39 -2.69 34.35
N GLU A 154 -11.93 -1.61 33.71
CA GLU A 154 -12.21 -1.32 32.30
C GLU A 154 -11.55 -2.37 31.38
N LYS A 155 -10.33 -2.82 31.72
CA LYS A 155 -9.67 -3.92 30.98
C LYS A 155 -10.46 -5.22 31.08
N GLU A 156 -10.94 -5.56 32.27
CA GLU A 156 -11.73 -6.78 32.50
C GLU A 156 -13.08 -6.73 31.78
N GLU A 157 -13.76 -5.57 31.79
CA GLU A 157 -14.97 -5.32 31.03
C GLU A 157 -14.74 -5.46 29.52
N ALA A 158 -13.64 -4.89 29.00
CA ALA A 158 -13.26 -5.03 27.61
C ALA A 158 -13.00 -6.51 27.23
N ILE A 159 -12.25 -7.24 28.07
CA ILE A 159 -11.94 -8.65 27.87
C ILE A 159 -13.22 -9.50 27.87
N THR A 160 -14.12 -9.29 28.83
CA THR A 160 -15.38 -10.03 28.93
C THR A 160 -16.30 -9.73 27.74
N LEU A 161 -16.41 -8.47 27.34
CA LEU A 161 -17.18 -8.04 26.18
C LEU A 161 -16.67 -8.73 24.91
N PHE A 162 -15.37 -8.64 24.61
CA PHE A 162 -14.79 -9.12 23.36
C PHE A 162 -14.56 -10.63 23.29
N LYS A 163 -14.46 -11.34 24.43
CA LYS A 163 -14.43 -12.81 24.47
C LYS A 163 -15.82 -13.45 24.35
N SER A 164 -16.88 -12.71 24.67
CA SER A 164 -18.26 -13.21 24.55
C SER A 164 -18.64 -13.53 23.09
N LYS A 165 -19.73 -14.29 22.89
CA LYS A 165 -20.26 -14.57 21.54
C LYS A 165 -20.59 -13.25 20.79
N LYS A 166 -21.19 -12.29 21.51
CA LYS A 166 -21.50 -10.94 21.00
C LYS A 166 -20.25 -10.17 20.63
N GLY A 167 -19.18 -10.25 21.44
CA GLY A 167 -17.89 -9.64 21.15
C GLY A 167 -17.24 -10.14 19.87
N ARG A 168 -17.32 -11.46 19.61
CA ARG A 168 -16.83 -12.07 18.37
C ARG A 168 -17.62 -11.64 17.13
N GLU A 169 -18.90 -11.30 17.28
CA GLU A 169 -19.71 -10.72 16.21
C GLU A 169 -19.33 -9.26 15.97
N LEU A 170 -19.16 -8.46 17.04
CA LEU A 170 -18.69 -7.08 16.96
C LEU A 170 -17.32 -6.98 16.29
N GLN A 171 -16.37 -7.86 16.62
CA GLN A 171 -15.07 -7.90 15.95
C GLN A 171 -15.20 -8.20 14.45
N ARG A 172 -16.05 -9.15 14.07
CA ARG A 172 -16.32 -9.45 12.65
C ARG A 172 -16.94 -8.26 11.93
N GLU A 173 -17.85 -7.54 12.59
CA GLU A 173 -18.47 -6.33 12.04
C GLU A 173 -17.44 -5.21 11.85
N ILE A 174 -16.58 -4.97 12.85
CA ILE A 174 -15.49 -4.00 12.80
C ILE A 174 -14.56 -4.30 11.62
N VAL A 175 -14.17 -5.56 11.44
CA VAL A 175 -13.31 -5.99 10.32
C VAL A 175 -14.04 -5.87 8.97
N SER A 176 -15.33 -6.20 8.91
CA SER A 176 -16.13 -6.11 7.68
C SER A 176 -16.32 -4.67 7.20
N LYS A 177 -16.41 -3.70 8.12
CA LYS A 177 -16.55 -2.27 7.78
C LYS A 177 -15.31 -1.71 7.06
N LYS A 178 -14.10 -2.14 7.39
CA LYS A 178 -12.84 -1.71 6.74
C LYS A 178 -12.83 -1.97 5.23
N GLY A 179 -13.39 -3.10 4.80
CA GLY A 179 -13.40 -3.53 3.40
C GLY A 179 -14.26 -2.69 2.46
N LYS A 180 -15.04 -1.72 2.98
CA LYS A 180 -15.94 -0.87 2.19
C LYS A 180 -15.35 0.50 1.83
N THR A 181 -14.18 0.85 2.35
CA THR A 181 -13.55 2.15 2.10
C THR A 181 -12.54 2.03 0.95
N PHE A 182 -12.90 2.54 -0.22
CA PHE A 182 -12.02 2.62 -1.38
C PHE A 182 -10.96 3.72 -1.17
N VAL A 183 -9.68 3.33 -1.14
CA VAL A 183 -8.55 4.26 -1.11
C VAL A 183 -7.81 4.16 -2.46
N PRO A 184 -7.79 5.21 -3.29
CA PRO A 184 -7.06 5.19 -4.57
C PRO A 184 -5.57 4.86 -4.34
N GLY A 185 -5.06 3.81 -4.98
CA GLY A 185 -3.66 3.38 -4.90
C GLY A 185 -3.32 2.31 -3.85
N GLY A 186 -4.30 1.77 -3.13
CA GLY A 186 -4.09 0.59 -2.25
C GLY A 186 -4.19 -0.73 -3.01
N ALA A 187 -3.31 -1.68 -2.72
CA ALA A 187 -3.43 -3.05 -3.23
C ALA A 187 -4.76 -3.69 -2.78
N LEU A 188 -5.46 -4.33 -3.72
CA LEU A 188 -6.70 -5.06 -3.46
C LEU A 188 -6.43 -6.22 -2.48
N PRO A 189 -7.23 -6.40 -1.42
CA PRO A 189 -7.17 -7.60 -0.61
C PRO A 189 -7.52 -8.82 -1.48
N LYS A 190 -6.68 -9.87 -1.45
CA LYS A 190 -7.01 -11.18 -2.02
C LYS A 190 -8.17 -11.77 -1.23
N GLY A 191 -9.39 -11.59 -1.72
CA GLY A 191 -10.61 -12.10 -1.09
C GLY A 191 -10.68 -13.63 -1.14
N THR A 192 -11.03 -14.22 -0.01
CA THR A 192 -11.59 -15.57 0.07
C THR A 192 -12.98 -15.61 -0.60
N PRO A 193 -13.39 -16.74 -1.20
CA PRO A 193 -14.60 -16.77 -2.02
C PRO A 193 -15.86 -16.71 -1.15
N GLN A 194 -16.58 -15.58 -1.24
CA GLN A 194 -17.92 -15.42 -0.66
C GLN A 194 -18.96 -15.98 -1.64
N LYS A 195 -19.68 -17.03 -1.24
CA LYS A 195 -20.89 -17.52 -1.93
C LYS A 195 -21.98 -16.46 -1.82
N GLY A 196 -22.48 -15.99 -2.96
CA GLY A 196 -23.70 -15.18 -3.03
C GLY A 196 -23.48 -13.70 -3.36
N SER A 197 -22.98 -13.40 -4.56
CA SER A 197 -23.29 -12.14 -5.26
C SER A 197 -23.00 -12.30 -6.76
N ALA A 198 -23.81 -11.67 -7.59
CA ALA A 198 -23.82 -11.80 -9.04
C ALA A 198 -22.42 -11.62 -9.66
N LYS A 199 -22.05 -12.53 -10.56
CA LYS A 199 -20.78 -12.56 -11.30
C LYS A 199 -20.49 -11.22 -11.97
N LYS A 200 -19.65 -10.37 -11.38
CA LYS A 200 -18.93 -9.34 -12.15
C LYS A 200 -17.87 -10.04 -12.98
N GLN A 201 -18.05 -10.05 -14.30
CA GLN A 201 -17.05 -10.56 -15.22
C GLN A 201 -15.76 -9.73 -15.09
N PRO A 202 -14.57 -10.36 -15.11
CA PRO A 202 -13.32 -9.62 -15.17
C PRO A 202 -13.27 -8.85 -16.50
N THR A 203 -13.08 -7.53 -16.43
CA THR A 203 -12.84 -6.66 -17.59
C THR A 203 -11.40 -6.82 -18.07
N GLY A 204 -11.04 -8.03 -18.47
CA GLY A 204 -9.76 -8.39 -19.06
C GLY A 204 -9.98 -9.47 -20.12
N PRO A 205 -9.09 -9.57 -21.12
CA PRO A 205 -9.23 -10.57 -22.18
C PRO A 205 -9.28 -11.97 -21.57
N SER A 206 -10.17 -12.81 -22.11
CA SER A 206 -10.29 -14.22 -21.71
C SER A 206 -8.94 -14.92 -21.89
N LYS A 207 -8.68 -15.97 -21.09
CA LYS A 207 -7.45 -16.77 -21.23
C LYS A 207 -7.27 -17.30 -22.66
N ASP A 208 -8.37 -17.61 -23.34
CA ASP A 208 -8.36 -18.06 -24.73
C ASP A 208 -8.02 -16.92 -25.72
N GLU A 209 -8.42 -15.69 -25.41
CA GLU A 209 -8.10 -14.50 -26.21
C GLU A 209 -6.62 -14.13 -26.05
N LEU A 210 -6.10 -14.18 -24.83
CA LEU A 210 -4.67 -14.03 -24.53
C LEU A 210 -3.82 -15.06 -25.27
N TRP A 211 -4.28 -16.32 -25.33
CA TRP A 211 -3.60 -17.37 -26.09
C TRP A 211 -3.58 -17.08 -27.59
N LYS A 212 -4.72 -16.67 -28.17
CA LYS A 212 -4.83 -16.30 -29.59
C LYS A 212 -3.94 -15.12 -29.94
N ILE A 213 -3.89 -14.09 -29.09
CA ILE A 213 -3.04 -12.91 -29.31
C ILE A 213 -1.56 -13.32 -29.22
N ARG A 214 -1.17 -14.12 -28.24
CA ARG A 214 0.20 -14.61 -28.11
C ARG A 214 0.62 -15.45 -29.32
N GLN A 215 -0.28 -16.27 -29.85
CA GLN A 215 -0.04 -17.03 -31.07
C GLN A 215 0.03 -16.14 -32.32
N ALA A 216 -0.78 -15.08 -32.40
CA ALA A 216 -0.75 -14.12 -33.51
C ALA A 216 0.56 -13.31 -33.52
N ILE A 217 1.03 -12.84 -32.36
CA ILE A 217 2.34 -12.18 -32.21
C ILE A 217 3.47 -13.11 -32.64
N SER A 218 3.40 -14.39 -32.24
CA SER A 218 4.42 -15.39 -32.62
C SER A 218 4.43 -15.75 -34.11
N ARG A 219 3.35 -15.47 -34.85
CA ARG A 219 3.23 -15.77 -36.29
C ARG A 219 3.37 -14.53 -37.18
N ALA A 220 3.43 -13.34 -36.59
CA ALA A 220 3.58 -12.11 -37.34
C ALA A 220 4.94 -12.06 -38.03
N THR A 221 4.94 -11.86 -39.35
CA THR A 221 6.17 -11.79 -40.17
C THR A 221 6.58 -10.35 -40.50
N SER A 222 5.79 -9.35 -40.10
CA SER A 222 6.08 -7.93 -40.29
C SER A 222 5.97 -7.14 -38.99
N LEU A 223 6.78 -6.09 -38.87
CA LEU A 223 6.79 -5.18 -37.72
C LEU A 223 5.44 -4.47 -37.55
N GLU A 224 4.80 -4.12 -38.67
CA GLU A 224 3.49 -3.46 -38.72
C GLU A 224 2.38 -4.32 -38.10
N GLU A 225 2.42 -5.64 -38.33
CA GLU A 225 1.43 -6.57 -37.75
C GLU A 225 1.61 -6.68 -36.22
N VAL A 226 2.86 -6.64 -35.74
CA VAL A 226 3.17 -6.65 -34.30
C VAL A 226 2.70 -5.35 -33.62
N GLU A 227 2.94 -4.19 -34.23
CA GLU A 227 2.49 -2.90 -33.69
C GLU A 227 0.97 -2.79 -33.65
N ARG A 228 0.28 -3.29 -34.67
CA ARG A 228 -1.18 -3.36 -34.72
C ARG A 228 -1.73 -4.21 -33.56
N LEU A 229 -1.16 -5.40 -33.32
CA LEU A 229 -1.55 -6.28 -32.20
C LEU A 229 -1.28 -5.63 -30.84
N ASN A 230 -0.17 -4.90 -30.69
CA ASN A 230 0.17 -4.18 -29.47
C ASN A 230 -0.81 -3.02 -29.19
N ARG A 231 -1.21 -2.30 -30.24
CA ARG A 231 -2.21 -1.22 -30.15
C ARG A 231 -3.61 -1.75 -29.80
N MET A 232 -3.96 -2.95 -30.26
CA MET A 232 -5.20 -3.63 -29.86
C MET A 232 -5.17 -4.03 -28.37
N LEU A 233 -4.02 -4.49 -27.86
CA LEU A 233 -3.82 -4.77 -26.43
C LEU A 233 -3.98 -3.51 -25.57
N GLN A 234 -3.43 -2.38 -26.02
CA GLN A 234 -3.50 -1.11 -25.31
C GLN A 234 -4.89 -0.46 -25.34
N SER A 235 -5.65 -0.64 -26.43
CA SER A 235 -6.98 -0.03 -26.60
C SER A 235 -8.13 -0.86 -26.02
N GLY A 236 -7.86 -2.09 -25.56
CA GLY A 236 -8.86 -2.92 -24.86
C GLY A 236 -9.98 -3.45 -25.76
N GLN A 237 -9.85 -3.34 -27.09
CA GLN A 237 -10.83 -3.85 -28.05
C GLN A 237 -10.41 -5.24 -28.55
N PHE A 238 -10.95 -6.28 -27.91
CA PHE A 238 -10.63 -7.68 -28.21
C PHE A 238 -11.74 -8.33 -29.03
N SER A 239 -11.64 -8.26 -30.37
CA SER A 239 -12.45 -9.11 -31.25
C SER A 239 -11.67 -9.44 -32.51
N LEU A 240 -11.02 -10.60 -32.53
CA LEU A 240 -10.47 -11.19 -33.74
C LEU A 240 -11.61 -11.97 -34.42
N LYS A 241 -12.34 -11.34 -35.34
CA LYS A 241 -13.25 -12.08 -36.24
C LYS A 241 -12.39 -12.86 -37.23
N GLU A 242 -12.50 -14.19 -37.21
CA GLU A 242 -11.93 -15.05 -38.23
C GLU A 242 -12.53 -14.69 -39.59
N SER A 243 -11.76 -13.98 -40.41
CA SER A 243 -12.14 -13.72 -41.79
C SER A 243 -11.76 -14.94 -42.63
N LYS A 244 -12.72 -15.84 -42.87
CA LYS A 244 -12.63 -16.83 -43.96
C LYS A 244 -12.82 -16.09 -45.29
N LYS A 245 -11.91 -16.35 -46.26
CA LYS A 245 -11.72 -15.81 -47.65
C LYS A 245 -10.56 -14.79 -47.68
N GLN A 246 -9.50 -14.94 -48.46
CA GLN A 246 -9.35 -15.51 -49.80
C GLN A 246 -8.17 -16.51 -49.91
N LYS A 247 -8.47 -17.75 -50.31
CA LYS A 247 -7.60 -18.51 -51.23
C LYS A 247 -8.11 -18.19 -52.63
N ASN A 248 -7.31 -17.45 -53.40
CA ASN A 248 -7.18 -17.47 -54.87
C ASN A 248 -6.65 -16.11 -55.32
N GLY A 249 -5.46 -16.10 -55.92
CA GLY A 249 -4.92 -14.90 -56.56
C GLY A 249 -3.44 -14.63 -56.34
N ARG A 250 -2.58 -15.65 -56.27
CA ARG A 250 -1.13 -15.47 -56.54
C ARG A 250 -0.48 -16.77 -57.01
N ALA A 251 -1.09 -17.38 -58.03
CA ALA A 251 -0.51 -18.44 -58.85
C ALA A 251 -0.68 -18.11 -60.34
N LYS A 252 -0.79 -16.82 -60.69
CA LYS A 252 -0.98 -16.37 -62.08
C LYS A 252 -0.32 -15.02 -62.36
N ARG A 253 0.86 -14.83 -61.78
CA ARG A 253 1.74 -13.68 -62.06
C ARG A 253 3.23 -14.07 -61.97
N PHE A 254 3.47 -15.33 -62.32
CA PHE A 254 4.78 -15.97 -62.48
C PHE A 254 4.87 -16.69 -63.83
N GLU A 255 3.87 -16.53 -64.72
CA GLU A 255 3.88 -17.06 -66.09
C GLU A 255 3.77 -15.93 -67.14
N GLU A 256 3.71 -14.66 -66.74
CA GLU A 256 3.77 -13.48 -67.64
C GLU A 256 5.07 -12.68 -67.43
N ALA A 257 6.05 -13.25 -66.71
CA ALA A 257 7.36 -12.63 -66.49
C ALA A 257 8.52 -13.48 -67.05
N GLU A 258 8.21 -14.62 -67.70
CA GLU A 258 9.18 -15.48 -68.39
C GLU A 258 9.04 -15.40 -69.93
N GLU A 259 8.12 -14.58 -70.46
CA GLU A 259 8.03 -14.28 -71.91
C GLU A 259 8.52 -12.86 -72.26
N GLU A 260 8.86 -12.01 -71.29
CA GLU A 260 9.44 -10.67 -71.52
C GLU A 260 10.97 -10.61 -71.28
N GLU A 261 11.63 -11.71 -70.89
CA GLU A 261 13.11 -11.77 -70.74
C GLU A 261 13.84 -12.40 -71.95
N ASP A 262 13.11 -12.92 -72.96
CA ASP A 262 13.71 -13.48 -74.19
C ASP A 262 13.67 -12.52 -75.41
N GLU A 263 13.02 -11.36 -75.34
CA GLU A 263 13.03 -10.34 -76.42
C GLU A 263 14.03 -9.18 -76.18
N GLU A 264 14.65 -9.05 -75.01
CA GLU A 264 15.70 -8.03 -74.75
C GLU A 264 17.14 -8.53 -74.97
N ASN A 265 17.35 -9.79 -75.38
CA ASN A 265 18.68 -10.35 -75.64
C ASN A 265 19.04 -10.56 -77.13
N GLU A 266 18.22 -10.09 -78.09
CA GLU A 266 18.58 -10.07 -79.53
C GLU A 266 18.85 -8.67 -80.13
N GLU A 267 18.82 -7.57 -79.34
CA GLU A 267 19.20 -6.22 -79.80
C GLU A 267 20.56 -5.71 -79.27
N MET A 268 21.45 -6.59 -78.81
CA MET A 268 22.85 -6.23 -78.47
C MET A 268 23.92 -7.07 -79.18
N GLU A 269 23.65 -7.56 -80.40
CA GLU A 269 24.68 -7.96 -81.36
C GLU A 269 24.44 -7.36 -82.76
N THR A 270 24.61 -6.03 -82.90
CA THR A 270 25.08 -5.36 -84.13
C THR A 270 25.87 -4.10 -83.80
#